data_AF-A0AAW8FNN5-F1
#
_entry.id   AF-A0AAW8FNN5-F1
#
_cell.length_a   1.000
_cell.length_b   1.000
_cell.length_c   1.000
_cell.angle_alpha   90.00
_cell.angle_beta   90.00
_cell.angle_gamma   90.00
#
_symmetry.space_group_name_H-M   'P 1'
#
loop_
_entity.id
_entity.type
_entity.pdbx_description
1 polymer ?
#
loop_
_entity_poly.entity_id
_entity_poly.type
_entity_poly.pdbx_seq_one_letter_code
_entity_poly.pdbx_strand_id
1 'polypeptide(L)'
;MTPYRLESGRSYGSPQPEASASEHGDDAQAVGALHEQGADEHGGDAAQPAFYTPAGVGTQFADGGLPWLYGPDGSVSVASPPKETREFRSRTYLLEEAVTTDFSLVQAARGDRHGNLNPFNSRLETGA
;
A
#
# COMPACT_ATOMS: atom_id res chain seq x y z
N MET A 1 -10.62 -62.22 29.62
CA MET A 1 -9.83 -61.34 30.52
C MET A 1 -9.43 -60.13 29.69
N THR A 2 -9.97 -58.96 30.07
CA THR A 2 -10.03 -57.61 29.45
C THR A 2 -8.65 -56.93 29.25
N PRO A 3 -8.51 -55.72 28.61
CA PRO A 3 -9.55 -54.72 28.26
C PRO A 3 -9.46 -54.03 26.88
N TYR A 4 -10.54 -53.29 26.58
CA TYR A 4 -10.67 -52.25 25.54
C TYR A 4 -9.80 -51.01 25.83
N ARG A 5 -9.26 -50.36 24.78
CA ARG A 5 -8.78 -48.96 24.82
C ARG A 5 -9.46 -48.14 23.72
N LEU A 6 -10.06 -47.03 24.16
CA LEU A 6 -10.72 -46.00 23.36
C LEU A 6 -9.67 -45.09 22.71
N GLU A 7 -9.76 -44.85 21.41
CA GLU A 7 -9.03 -43.77 20.72
C GLU A 7 -9.94 -42.53 20.62
N SER A 8 -9.62 -41.51 21.40
CA SER A 8 -9.88 -40.08 21.13
C SER A 8 -9.21 -39.68 19.82
N GLY A 9 -9.64 -38.74 18.97
CA GLY A 9 -10.61 -37.65 19.05
C GLY A 9 -10.31 -36.70 17.88
N ARG A 10 -11.37 -36.13 17.28
CA ARG A 10 -11.43 -34.88 16.48
C ARG A 10 -10.36 -34.66 15.37
N SER A 11 -10.77 -34.86 14.12
CA SER A 11 -10.22 -34.12 12.96
C SER A 11 -11.14 -32.95 12.64
N TYR A 12 -10.61 -31.73 12.72
CA TYR A 12 -11.28 -30.50 12.27
C TYR A 12 -11.31 -30.44 10.72
N GLY A 13 -12.46 -29.99 10.20
CA GLY A 13 -12.57 -29.01 9.11
C GLY A 13 -11.90 -29.28 7.76
N SER A 14 -12.74 -29.39 6.74
CA SER A 14 -12.45 -29.42 5.29
C SER A 14 -11.36 -28.45 4.81
N PRO A 15 -10.66 -28.77 3.70
CA PRO A 15 -9.69 -27.86 3.07
C PRO A 15 -10.34 -26.52 2.71
N GLN A 16 -9.65 -25.44 3.05
CA GLN A 16 -9.97 -24.08 2.61
C GLN A 16 -9.98 -24.06 1.06
N PRO A 17 -10.98 -23.45 0.40
CA PRO A 17 -10.90 -23.28 -1.04
C PRO A 17 -9.72 -22.37 -1.35
N GLU A 18 -8.77 -22.89 -2.13
CA GLU A 18 -7.72 -22.13 -2.78
C GLU A 18 -8.27 -20.80 -3.30
N ALA A 19 -7.73 -19.69 -2.76
CA ALA A 19 -8.01 -18.37 -3.27
C ALA A 19 -7.57 -18.34 -4.74
N SER A 20 -8.55 -18.37 -5.65
CA SER A 20 -8.35 -18.22 -7.07
C SER A 20 -7.81 -16.82 -7.32
N ALA A 21 -6.50 -16.73 -7.49
CA ALA A 21 -5.82 -15.58 -8.05
C ALA A 21 -6.20 -15.46 -9.53
N SER A 22 -7.24 -14.69 -9.82
CA SER A 22 -7.53 -14.06 -11.11
C SER A 22 -8.29 -12.78 -10.76
N GLU A 23 -7.83 -11.58 -11.05
CA GLU A 23 -7.36 -11.08 -12.34
C GLU A 23 -6.15 -10.16 -12.16
N HIS A 24 -5.15 -10.38 -13.00
CA HIS A 24 -3.90 -9.67 -13.07
C HIS A 24 -3.99 -8.79 -14.33
N GLY A 25 -4.02 -7.45 -14.19
CA GLY A 25 -3.62 -6.59 -15.32
C GLY A 25 -4.23 -5.20 -15.48
N ASP A 26 -5.54 -4.98 -15.29
CA ASP A 26 -6.21 -3.83 -15.98
C ASP A 26 -6.88 -2.78 -15.08
N ASP A 27 -6.86 -2.91 -13.76
CA ASP A 27 -7.51 -1.93 -12.87
C ASP A 27 -6.70 -0.63 -12.72
N ALA A 28 -5.38 -0.70 -12.87
CA ALA A 28 -4.48 0.45 -12.69
C ALA A 28 -4.64 1.53 -13.77
N GLN A 29 -5.26 1.21 -14.91
CA GLN A 29 -5.48 2.11 -16.04
C GLN A 29 -6.82 2.89 -15.95
N ALA A 30 -7.77 2.45 -15.11
CA ALA A 30 -9.14 2.99 -15.14
C ALA A 30 -9.31 4.33 -14.40
N VAL A 31 -8.30 4.74 -13.62
CA VAL A 31 -8.32 5.95 -12.79
C VAL A 31 -7.18 6.88 -13.19
N GLY A 32 -7.21 7.26 -14.47
CA GLY A 32 -6.30 8.25 -15.04
C GLY A 32 -6.29 9.51 -14.19
N ALA A 33 -5.06 9.94 -13.87
CA ALA A 33 -4.71 11.19 -13.23
C ALA A 33 -5.69 12.33 -13.57
N LEU A 34 -6.16 13.04 -12.55
CA LEU A 34 -6.78 14.34 -12.74
C LEU A 34 -5.75 15.24 -13.43
N HIS A 35 -5.86 15.40 -14.75
CA HIS A 35 -5.05 16.33 -15.53
C HIS A 35 -5.72 17.71 -15.45
N GLU A 36 -5.63 18.35 -14.29
CA GLU A 36 -5.75 19.80 -14.19
C GLU A 36 -4.32 20.36 -14.36
N GLN A 37 -4.12 21.15 -15.40
CA GLN A 37 -2.81 21.64 -15.81
C GLN A 37 -2.19 22.55 -14.73
N GLY A 38 -1.28 21.98 -13.95
CA GLY A 38 -0.38 22.68 -13.04
C GLY A 38 0.90 21.89 -12.91
N ALA A 39 1.65 21.78 -14.00
CA ALA A 39 3.01 21.23 -13.96
C ALA A 39 3.89 22.24 -13.21
N ASP A 40 4.07 22.03 -11.91
CA ASP A 40 5.16 22.69 -11.20
C ASP A 40 6.48 22.05 -11.64
N GLU A 41 7.45 22.90 -11.96
CA GLU A 41 8.63 22.60 -12.76
C GLU A 41 9.76 21.96 -11.95
N HIS A 42 9.44 21.04 -11.04
CA HIS A 42 10.41 20.34 -10.21
C HIS A 42 10.41 18.86 -10.57
N GLY A 43 11.28 18.52 -11.52
CA GLY A 43 11.50 17.13 -11.97
C GLY A 43 11.86 16.24 -10.79
N GLY A 44 11.12 15.14 -10.64
CA GLY A 44 11.44 14.14 -9.62
C GLY A 44 10.36 13.13 -9.34
N ASP A 45 9.07 13.42 -9.58
CA ASP A 45 7.98 12.47 -9.40
C ASP A 45 7.03 12.61 -10.59
N ALA A 46 6.37 11.53 -11.02
CA ALA A 46 5.31 11.66 -12.02
C ALA A 46 4.36 12.76 -11.53
N ALA A 47 4.12 13.79 -12.36
CA ALA A 47 3.42 15.04 -12.03
C ALA A 47 1.92 14.87 -11.70
N GLN A 48 1.55 13.73 -11.11
CA GLN A 48 0.22 13.36 -10.74
C GLN A 48 -0.04 13.85 -9.31
N PRO A 49 -0.84 14.92 -9.12
CA PRO A 49 -1.08 15.47 -7.79
C PRO A 49 -1.88 14.51 -6.90
N ALA A 50 -2.68 13.62 -7.49
CA ALA A 50 -3.44 12.61 -6.78
C ALA A 50 -3.81 11.41 -7.67
N PHE A 51 -4.07 10.27 -7.05
CA PHE A 51 -4.50 9.03 -7.70
C PHE A 51 -5.55 8.31 -6.85
N TYR A 52 -6.34 7.43 -7.49
CA TYR A 52 -7.30 6.58 -6.78
C TYR A 52 -6.75 5.16 -6.60
N THR A 53 -6.90 4.59 -5.41
CA THR A 53 -6.43 3.24 -5.08
C THR A 53 -7.49 2.43 -4.32
N PRO A 54 -7.62 1.11 -4.55
CA PRO A 54 -8.50 0.27 -3.73
C PRO A 54 -7.89 -0.07 -2.36
N ALA A 55 -6.60 0.21 -2.16
CA ALA A 55 -5.92 -0.05 -0.89
C ALA A 55 -6.52 0.79 0.24
N GLY A 56 -6.85 0.16 1.37
CA GLY A 56 -7.36 0.84 2.56
C GLY A 56 -8.87 1.11 2.58
N VAL A 57 -9.61 0.82 1.50
CA VAL A 57 -11.08 0.92 1.46
C VAL A 57 -11.71 0.05 2.56
N GLY A 58 -12.69 0.62 3.27
CA GLY A 58 -13.42 -0.07 4.35
C GLY A 58 -12.60 -0.27 5.64
N THR A 59 -11.51 0.49 5.79
CA THR A 59 -10.69 0.50 7.02
C THR A 59 -10.74 1.87 7.68
N GLN A 60 -10.31 1.94 8.94
CA GLN A 60 -10.20 3.21 9.69
C GLN A 60 -9.30 4.26 8.99
N PHE A 61 -8.40 3.82 8.10
CA PHE A 61 -7.62 4.73 7.27
C PHE A 61 -8.48 5.51 6.28
N ALA A 62 -9.52 4.87 5.71
CA ALA A 62 -10.49 5.52 4.84
C ALA A 62 -11.48 6.37 5.63
N ASP A 63 -11.99 5.82 6.73
CA ASP A 63 -13.07 6.45 7.51
C ASP A 63 -12.59 7.63 8.36
N GLY A 64 -11.28 7.74 8.58
CA GLY A 64 -10.69 8.74 9.45
C GLY A 64 -10.69 8.33 10.93
N GLY A 65 -10.24 9.24 11.79
CA GLY A 65 -10.20 9.01 13.23
C GLY A 65 -8.94 8.28 13.74
N LEU A 66 -7.95 8.02 12.89
CA LEU A 66 -6.66 7.48 13.34
C LEU A 66 -5.90 8.53 14.17
N PRO A 67 -5.32 8.20 15.32
CA PRO A 67 -4.54 9.16 16.10
C PRO A 67 -3.28 9.58 15.34
N TRP A 68 -3.22 10.84 14.92
CA TRP A 68 -2.03 11.43 14.31
C TRP A 68 -1.14 12.12 15.35
N LEU A 69 -1.75 12.71 16.38
CA LEU A 69 -1.05 13.36 17.47
C LEU A 69 -1.74 13.06 18.79
N TYR A 70 -0.97 12.61 19.77
CA TYR A 70 -1.42 12.49 21.15
C TYR A 70 -1.06 13.72 21.97
N GLY A 71 -1.92 14.06 22.93
CA GLY A 71 -1.69 15.09 23.93
C GLY A 71 -0.83 14.58 25.09
N PRO A 72 -0.33 15.48 25.97
CA PRO A 72 0.48 15.12 27.13
C PRO A 72 -0.23 14.21 28.14
N ASP A 73 -1.56 14.21 28.12
CA ASP A 73 -2.43 13.38 28.96
C ASP A 73 -2.80 12.02 28.31
N GLY A 74 -2.27 11.74 27.12
CA GLY A 74 -2.55 10.53 26.35
C GLY A 74 -3.84 10.58 25.52
N SER A 75 -4.58 11.69 25.54
CA SER A 75 -5.74 11.89 24.66
C SER A 75 -5.33 12.09 23.19
N VAL A 76 -6.23 11.86 22.24
CA VAL A 76 -5.96 12.14 20.81
C VAL A 76 -6.19 13.63 20.56
N SER A 77 -5.11 14.38 20.30
CA SER A 77 -5.18 15.81 20.00
C SER A 77 -5.49 16.09 18.53
N VAL A 78 -4.94 15.28 17.62
CA VAL A 78 -5.25 15.35 16.18
C VAL A 78 -5.55 13.95 15.69
N ALA A 79 -6.70 13.80 15.06
CA ALA A 79 -7.11 12.57 14.40
C ALA A 79 -7.07 12.76 12.87
N SER A 80 -6.88 11.67 12.13
CA SER A 80 -6.89 11.69 10.68
C SER A 80 -8.26 12.11 10.14
N PRO A 81 -8.32 12.93 9.08
CA PRO A 81 -9.56 13.16 8.36
C PRO A 81 -9.97 11.88 7.60
N PRO A 82 -11.27 11.74 7.25
CA PRO A 82 -11.71 10.74 6.28
C PRO A 82 -11.13 11.04 4.90
N LYS A 83 -10.94 10.01 4.08
CA LYS A 83 -10.50 10.13 2.69
C LYS A 83 -11.69 10.22 1.74
N GLU A 84 -11.53 10.95 0.64
CA GLU A 84 -12.53 10.91 -0.44
C GLU A 84 -12.59 9.49 -1.02
N THR A 85 -13.81 9.02 -1.26
CA THR A 85 -14.03 7.75 -1.95
C THR A 85 -14.81 7.98 -3.22
N ARG A 86 -14.54 7.16 -4.24
CA ARG A 86 -15.28 7.18 -5.50
C ARG A 86 -15.42 5.76 -6.05
N GLU A 87 -16.55 5.50 -6.70
CA GLU A 87 -16.78 4.24 -7.39
C GLU A 87 -16.32 4.33 -8.85
N PHE A 88 -15.55 3.33 -9.27
CA PHE A 88 -15.17 3.11 -10.66
C PHE A 88 -15.50 1.66 -11.01
N ARG A 89 -16.30 1.45 -12.06
CA ARG A 89 -16.72 0.10 -12.51
C ARG A 89 -17.22 -0.77 -11.33
N SER A 90 -18.04 -0.18 -10.47
CA SER A 90 -18.65 -0.83 -9.29
C SER A 90 -17.66 -1.28 -8.20
N ARG A 91 -16.44 -0.72 -8.18
CA ARG A 91 -15.48 -0.91 -7.10
C ARG A 91 -15.18 0.45 -6.47
N THR A 92 -15.09 0.49 -5.15
CA THR A 92 -14.75 1.71 -4.39
C THR A 92 -13.23 1.90 -4.36
N TYR A 93 -12.79 3.14 -4.48
CA TYR A 93 -11.40 3.56 -4.40
C TYR A 93 -11.27 4.78 -3.49
N LEU A 94 -10.12 4.94 -2.83
CA LEU A 94 -9.75 6.12 -2.06
C LEU A 94 -8.94 7.08 -2.92
N LEU A 95 -9.16 8.39 -2.76
CA LEU A 95 -8.26 9.41 -3.28
C LEU A 95 -7.02 9.51 -2.38
N GLU A 96 -5.85 9.36 -2.99
CA GLU A 96 -4.53 9.58 -2.38
C GLU A 96 -3.85 10.75 -3.06
N GLU A 97 -3.39 11.71 -2.27
CA GLU A 97 -2.55 12.81 -2.74
C GLU A 97 -1.10 12.36 -2.81
N ALA A 98 -0.36 12.87 -3.80
CA ALA A 98 1.07 12.64 -3.90
C ALA A 98 1.78 13.33 -2.71
N VAL A 99 2.67 12.59 -2.06
CA VAL A 99 3.53 13.15 -1.03
C VAL A 99 4.67 13.90 -1.71
N THR A 100 4.76 15.20 -1.46
CA THR A 100 5.88 16.03 -1.91
C THR A 100 6.75 16.40 -0.71
N THR A 101 8.06 16.52 -0.93
CA THR A 101 9.03 16.80 0.13
C THR A 101 10.11 17.75 -0.35
N ASP A 102 10.56 18.65 0.51
CA ASP A 102 11.65 19.59 0.20
C ASP A 102 12.99 18.89 -0.05
N PHE A 103 13.22 17.77 0.65
CA PHE A 103 14.43 16.96 0.55
C PHE A 103 14.10 15.48 0.60
N SER A 104 14.85 14.70 -0.16
CA SER A 104 14.79 13.24 -0.15
C SER A 104 16.10 12.67 0.38
N LEU A 105 16.02 11.88 1.45
CA LEU A 105 17.15 11.14 1.99
C LEU A 105 17.08 9.70 1.49
N VAL A 106 17.94 9.35 0.53
CA VAL A 106 17.97 8.03 -0.11
C VAL A 106 19.20 7.24 0.31
N GLN A 107 19.03 5.94 0.51
CA GLN A 107 20.13 5.01 0.79
C GLN A 107 20.28 4.02 -0.36
N ALA A 108 21.52 3.81 -0.80
CA ALA A 108 21.86 2.86 -1.85
C ALA A 108 23.09 2.04 -1.47
N ALA A 109 23.24 0.87 -2.08
CA ALA A 109 24.40 0.00 -1.88
C ALA A 109 25.66 0.57 -2.54
N ARG A 110 25.49 1.20 -3.71
CA ARG A 110 26.59 1.85 -4.44
C ARG A 110 26.07 3.06 -5.21
N GLY A 111 26.87 4.11 -5.24
CA GLY A 111 26.69 5.26 -6.12
C GLY A 111 27.94 5.51 -6.96
N ASP A 112 27.79 5.95 -8.21
CA ASP A 112 28.91 6.46 -9.01
C ASP A 112 29.02 8.00 -8.92
N ARG A 113 30.07 8.57 -9.54
CA ARG A 113 30.30 10.04 -9.52
C ARG A 113 29.28 10.83 -10.34
N HIS A 114 28.48 10.16 -11.18
CA HIS A 114 27.43 10.78 -11.98
C HIS A 114 26.07 10.78 -11.26
N GLY A 115 25.97 10.12 -10.10
CA GLY A 115 24.74 10.05 -9.30
C GLY A 115 23.88 8.82 -9.57
N ASN A 116 24.34 7.85 -10.36
CA ASN A 116 23.61 6.60 -10.55
C ASN A 116 23.70 5.74 -9.29
N LEU A 117 22.56 5.26 -8.80
CA LEU A 117 22.46 4.48 -7.56
C LEU A 117 22.07 3.02 -7.86
N ASN A 118 22.81 2.07 -7.30
CA ASN A 118 22.43 0.66 -7.25
C ASN A 118 21.85 0.32 -5.87
N PRO A 119 20.62 -0.22 -5.79
CA PRO A 119 19.99 -0.55 -4.53
C PRO A 119 20.61 -1.80 -3.89
N PHE A 120 20.37 -1.97 -2.60
CA PHE A 120 20.68 -3.23 -1.92
C PHE A 120 19.84 -4.34 -2.56
N ASN A 121 20.50 -5.43 -2.98
CA ASN A 121 19.94 -6.55 -3.75
C ASN A 121 19.89 -6.38 -5.29
N SER A 122 20.53 -5.37 -5.86
CA SER A 122 20.86 -5.44 -7.29
C SER A 122 21.87 -6.57 -7.51
N ARG A 123 21.41 -7.72 -8.01
CA ARG A 123 22.30 -8.80 -8.44
C ARG A 123 23.06 -8.29 -9.66
N LEU A 124 24.24 -7.72 -9.43
CA LEU A 124 25.17 -7.42 -10.51
C LEU A 124 25.75 -8.76 -10.95
N GLU A 125 25.18 -9.35 -12.00
CA GLU A 125 25.87 -10.40 -12.73
C GLU A 125 27.17 -9.79 -13.26
N THR A 126 28.25 -9.99 -12.51
CA THR A 126 29.58 -9.59 -12.94
C THR A 126 30.02 -10.66 -13.94
N GLY A 127 29.64 -10.46 -15.19
CA GLY A 127 30.16 -11.20 -16.33
C GLY A 127 31.43 -10.52 -16.86
N ALA A 128 32.48 -11.35 -16.98
CA ALA A 128 33.81 -11.13 -17.58
C ALA A 128 34.86 -10.38 -16.74
#